data_AF-A0A4Q9W1U1-F1
#
_entry.id   AF-A0A4Q9W1U1-F1
#
_cell.length_a   1.000
_cell.length_b   1.000
_cell.length_c   1.000
_cell.angle_alpha   90.00
_cell.angle_beta   90.00
_cell.angle_gamma   90.00
#
_symmetry.space_group_name_H-M   'P 1'
#
loop_
_entity.id
_entity.type
_entity.pdbx_description
1 polymer ?
#
loop_
_entity_poly.entity_id
_entity_poly.type
_entity_poly.pdbx_seq_one_letter_code
_entity_poly.pdbx_strand_id
1 'polypeptide(L)'
;MNGFKKVDIVRGRIKFITMSLLGIILFLVPIPVVQDGKQQTTLPIAFLAGLLKDWLGGIMPILIVTIITVSGILTILCSTIYKNKLNPQGLMSSAFNVKIGWLVLRVLAVFFSWLTFLNIGPEMI
;
A
#
# COMPACT_ATOMS: atom_id res chain seq x y z
N MET A 1 -26.78 20.70 12.04
CA MET A 1 -26.32 20.07 10.77
C MET A 1 -25.83 21.18 9.87
N ASN A 2 -24.51 21.40 9.78
CA ASN A 2 -23.96 22.43 8.89
C ASN A 2 -24.17 21.99 7.44
N GLY A 3 -25.03 22.69 6.71
CA GLY A 3 -25.22 22.47 5.27
C GLY A 3 -23.91 22.78 4.55
N PHE A 4 -23.37 21.80 3.84
CA PHE A 4 -22.17 21.97 3.02
C PHE A 4 -22.36 23.12 2.03
N LYS A 5 -21.38 24.03 1.97
CA LYS A 5 -21.40 25.17 1.05
C LYS A 5 -21.33 24.60 -0.38
N LYS A 6 -22.05 25.19 -1.35
CA LYS A 6 -22.03 24.71 -2.77
C LYS A 6 -20.60 24.56 -3.33
N VAL A 7 -19.67 25.38 -2.87
CA VAL A 7 -18.24 25.36 -3.24
C VAL A 7 -17.56 24.05 -2.80
N ASP A 8 -17.88 23.51 -1.63
CA ASP A 8 -17.29 22.27 -1.13
C ASP A 8 -17.74 21.05 -1.94
N ILE A 9 -18.99 21.07 -2.40
CA ILE A 9 -19.57 20.02 -3.26
C ILE A 9 -18.88 20.01 -4.62
N VAL A 10 -18.66 21.18 -5.24
CA VAL A 10 -17.97 21.28 -6.53
C VAL A 10 -16.51 20.87 -6.40
N ARG A 11 -15.81 21.32 -5.35
CA ARG A 11 -14.43 20.92 -5.08
C ARG A 11 -14.30 19.40 -4.85
N GLY A 12 -15.25 18.81 -4.13
CA GLY A 12 -15.32 17.36 -3.93
C GLY A 12 -15.50 16.59 -5.24
N ARG A 13 -16.41 17.04 -6.12
CA ARG A 13 -16.64 16.42 -7.43
C ARG A 13 -15.43 16.51 -8.36
N ILE A 14 -14.78 17.68 -8.42
CA ILE A 14 -13.57 17.84 -9.24
C ILE A 14 -12.47 16.91 -8.72
N LYS A 15 -12.23 16.86 -7.41
CA LYS A 15 -11.23 15.97 -6.81
C LYS A 15 -11.53 14.48 -7.09
N PHE A 16 -12.80 14.11 -7.07
CA PHE A 16 -13.23 12.75 -7.40
C PHE A 16 -12.97 12.41 -8.87
N ILE A 17 -13.38 13.30 -9.79
CA ILE A 17 -13.22 13.10 -11.24
C ILE A 17 -11.74 13.04 -11.61
N THR A 18 -10.91 13.94 -11.09
CA THR A 18 -9.47 13.95 -11.40
C THR A 18 -8.76 12.71 -10.86
N MET A 19 -9.06 12.30 -9.62
CA MET A 19 -8.47 11.08 -9.04
C MET A 19 -8.90 9.82 -9.80
N SER A 20 -10.16 9.75 -10.22
CA SER A 20 -10.71 8.64 -11.01
C SER A 20 -10.08 8.57 -12.41
N LEU A 21 -9.99 9.71 -13.10
CA LEU A 21 -9.41 9.78 -14.44
C LEU A 21 -7.92 9.41 -14.43
N LEU A 22 -7.17 9.88 -13.42
CA LEU A 22 -5.78 9.45 -13.21
C LEU A 22 -5.67 7.93 -13.02
N GLY A 23 -6.57 7.34 -12.24
CA GLY A 23 -6.64 5.89 -12.08
C GLY A 23 -6.87 5.16 -13.40
N ILE A 24 -7.85 5.60 -14.19
CA ILE A 24 -8.15 5.00 -15.50
C ILE A 24 -6.95 5.11 -16.44
N ILE A 25 -6.31 6.28 -16.50
CA ILE A 25 -5.13 6.47 -17.35
C ILE A 25 -4.00 5.53 -16.92
N LEU A 26 -3.69 5.47 -15.62
CA LEU A 26 -2.56 4.69 -15.11
C LEU A 26 -2.77 3.17 -15.16
N PHE A 27 -4.01 2.69 -15.04
CA PHE A 27 -4.35 1.27 -14.88
C PHE A 27 -5.14 0.65 -16.03
N LEU A 28 -5.77 1.43 -16.92
CA LEU A 28 -6.53 0.90 -18.06
C LEU A 28 -5.97 1.31 -19.43
N VAL A 29 -5.18 2.38 -19.55
CA VAL A 29 -4.63 2.79 -20.85
C VAL A 29 -3.34 2.02 -21.10
N PRO A 30 -3.34 1.01 -21.98
CA PRO A 30 -2.11 0.33 -22.36
C PRO A 30 -1.18 1.29 -23.10
N ILE A 31 0.09 1.37 -22.69
CA ILE A 31 1.13 2.02 -23.48
C ILE A 31 1.94 0.92 -24.18
N PRO A 32 2.09 0.95 -25.51
CA PRO A 32 3.00 0.05 -26.20
C PRO A 32 4.43 0.43 -25.80
N VAL A 33 5.12 -0.46 -25.08
CA VAL A 33 6.54 -0.31 -24.79
C VAL A 33 7.32 -1.37 -25.58
N VAL A 34 8.37 -0.94 -26.27
CA VAL A 34 9.27 -1.82 -27.02
C VAL A 34 10.40 -2.23 -26.09
N GLN A 35 10.31 -3.44 -25.54
CA GLN A 35 11.39 -4.06 -24.78
C GLN A 35 11.74 -5.38 -25.47
N ASP A 36 12.97 -5.47 -26.00
CA ASP A 36 13.53 -6.69 -26.61
C ASP A 36 12.79 -7.22 -27.86
N GLY A 37 12.36 -6.31 -28.76
CA GLY A 37 11.76 -6.69 -30.05
C GLY A 37 10.37 -7.33 -29.97
N LYS A 38 9.76 -7.40 -28.78
CA LYS A 38 8.38 -7.86 -28.58
C LYS A 38 7.56 -6.71 -28.00
N GLN A 39 6.44 -6.40 -28.65
CA GLN A 39 5.50 -5.37 -28.19
C GLN A 39 4.86 -5.87 -26.89
N GLN A 40 5.40 -5.44 -25.74
CA GLN A 40 4.79 -5.73 -24.46
C GLN A 40 3.86 -4.57 -24.13
N THR A 41 2.59 -4.90 -24.00
CA THR A 41 1.57 -3.97 -23.56
C THR A 41 1.72 -3.79 -22.05
N THR A 42 2.38 -2.72 -21.62
CA THR A 42 2.58 -2.45 -20.20
C THR A 42 1.68 -1.31 -19.76
N LEU A 43 1.10 -1.45 -18.58
CA LEU A 43 0.34 -0.38 -17.95
C LEU A 43 1.31 0.75 -17.53
N PRO A 44 0.97 2.03 -17.74
CA PRO A 44 1.83 3.15 -17.35
C PRO A 44 2.28 3.08 -15.90
N ILE A 45 1.42 2.59 -15.00
CA ILE A 45 1.78 2.38 -13.59
C ILE A 45 2.89 1.35 -13.40
N ALA A 46 2.89 0.27 -14.19
CA ALA A 46 3.90 -0.77 -14.11
C ALA A 46 5.24 -0.29 -14.70
N PHE A 47 5.20 0.53 -15.75
CA PHE A 47 6.39 1.20 -16.26
C PHE A 47 7.02 2.14 -15.22
N LEU A 48 6.20 2.98 -14.57
CA LEU A 48 6.67 3.86 -13.49
C LEU A 48 7.20 3.07 -12.28
N ALA A 49 6.55 1.96 -11.93
CA ALA A 49 7.01 1.05 -10.88
C ALA A 49 8.34 0.39 -11.25
N GLY A 50 8.54 0.04 -12.53
CA GLY A 50 9.81 -0.45 -13.08
C GLY A 50 10.93 0.57 -12.91
N LEU A 51 10.70 1.83 -13.32
CA LEU A 51 11.68 2.90 -13.13
C LEU A 51 12.06 3.13 -11.66
N LEU A 52 11.06 3.12 -10.76
CA LEU A 52 11.30 3.19 -9.32
C LEU A 52 12.09 1.98 -8.81
N LYS A 53 11.77 0.78 -9.31
CA LYS A 53 12.50 -0.44 -8.97
C LYS A 53 13.94 -0.39 -9.47
N ASP A 54 14.22 0.17 -10.65
CA ASP A 54 15.60 0.31 -11.14
C ASP A 54 16.41 1.27 -10.26
N TRP A 55 15.77 2.33 -9.76
CA TRP A 55 16.39 3.28 -8.83
C TRP A 55 16.59 2.71 -7.42
N LEU A 56 15.62 1.94 -6.90
CA LEU A 56 15.63 1.43 -5.54
C LEU A 56 16.02 -0.05 -5.42
N GLY A 57 16.34 -0.74 -6.51
CA GLY A 57 16.26 -2.20 -6.64
C GLY A 57 17.04 -2.98 -5.59
N GLY A 58 18.23 -2.52 -5.22
CA GLY A 58 19.05 -3.16 -4.18
C GLY A 58 18.49 -2.99 -2.76
N ILE A 59 17.75 -1.92 -2.49
CA ILE A 59 17.23 -1.55 -1.16
C ILE A 59 15.72 -1.87 -1.05
N MET A 60 15.06 -2.16 -2.16
CA MET A 60 13.62 -2.41 -2.20
C MET A 60 13.16 -3.55 -1.26
N PRO A 61 13.82 -4.73 -1.22
CA PRO A 61 13.40 -5.82 -0.35
C PRO A 61 13.50 -5.44 1.14
N ILE A 62 14.63 -4.84 1.54
CA ILE A 62 14.86 -4.46 2.95
C ILE A 62 13.89 -3.35 3.40
N LEU A 63 13.56 -2.39 2.51
CA LEU A 63 12.55 -1.37 2.81
C LEU A 63 11.17 -1.98 3.03
N ILE A 64 10.73 -2.87 2.15
CA ILE A 64 9.41 -3.50 2.25
C ILE A 64 9.28 -4.28 3.56
N VAL A 65 10.28 -5.09 3.90
CA VAL A 65 10.30 -5.89 5.13
C VAL A 65 10.29 -5.00 6.37
N THR A 66 11.09 -3.93 6.35
CA THR A 66 11.14 -2.96 7.46
C THR A 66 9.78 -2.29 7.67
N ILE A 67 9.14 -1.82 6.60
CA ILE A 67 7.82 -1.16 6.67
C ILE A 67 6.76 -2.14 7.20
N ILE A 68 6.73 -3.37 6.69
CA ILE A 68 5.78 -4.40 7.15
C ILE A 68 6.03 -4.72 8.64
N THR A 69 7.29 -4.84 9.04
CA THR A 69 7.68 -5.12 10.44
C THR A 69 7.26 -4.00 11.36
N VAL A 70 7.57 -2.74 11.03
CA VAL A 70 7.16 -1.56 11.81
C VAL A 70 5.64 -1.48 11.91
N SER A 71 4.93 -1.69 10.79
CA SER A 71 3.46 -1.70 10.78
C SER A 71 2.89 -2.80 11.67
N GLY A 72 3.44 -4.01 11.62
CA GLY A 72 3.04 -5.14 12.47
C GLY A 72 3.26 -4.85 13.96
N ILE A 73 4.45 -4.39 14.33
CA ILE A 73 4.79 -4.02 15.72
C ILE A 73 3.83 -2.94 16.24
N LEU A 74 3.58 -1.90 15.44
CA LEU A 74 2.70 -0.79 15.85
C LEU A 74 1.24 -1.25 16.02
N THR A 75 0.81 -2.23 15.21
CA THR A 75 -0.50 -2.87 15.35
C THR A 75 -0.61 -3.66 16.64
N ILE A 76 0.39 -4.49 16.96
CA ILE A 76 0.42 -5.29 18.19
C ILE A 76 0.39 -4.35 19.40
N LEU A 77 1.21 -3.30 19.37
CA LEU A 77 1.30 -2.32 20.46
C LEU A 77 -0.04 -1.58 20.67
N CYS A 78 -0.67 -1.13 19.58
CA CYS A 78 -1.95 -0.42 19.65
C CYS A 78 -3.12 -1.32 20.04
N SER A 79 -3.17 -2.55 19.53
CA SER A 79 -4.28 -3.48 19.74
C SER A 79 -4.23 -4.19 21.10
N THR A 80 -3.03 -4.50 21.61
CA THR A 80 -2.85 -5.23 22.88
C THR A 80 -2.64 -4.31 24.08
N ILE A 81 -1.73 -3.33 24.00
CA ILE A 81 -1.29 -2.56 25.17
C ILE A 81 -2.06 -1.25 25.31
N TYR A 82 -2.31 -0.56 24.20
CA TYR A 82 -2.87 0.79 24.20
C TYR A 82 -4.38 0.86 23.93
N LYS A 83 -5.08 -0.28 23.90
CA LYS A 83 -6.53 -0.38 23.64
C LYS A 83 -7.37 0.59 24.50
N ASN A 84 -6.97 0.82 25.75
CA ASN A 84 -7.67 1.71 26.69
C ASN A 84 -7.13 3.16 26.76
N LYS A 85 -6.00 3.45 26.11
CA LYS A 85 -5.36 4.79 26.15
C LYS A 85 -5.38 5.50 24.80
N LEU A 86 -5.82 4.83 23.74
CA LEU A 86 -5.93 5.42 22.41
C LEU A 86 -7.23 6.19 22.28
N ASN A 87 -7.10 7.44 21.82
CA ASN A 87 -8.24 8.26 21.49
C ASN A 87 -8.94 7.66 20.25
N PRO A 88 -10.22 7.26 20.33
CA PRO A 88 -10.90 6.55 19.24
C PRO A 88 -11.01 7.37 17.95
N GLN A 89 -10.84 8.69 18.01
CA GLN A 89 -10.89 9.59 16.85
C GLN A 89 -9.51 9.89 16.24
N GLY A 90 -8.42 9.37 16.82
CA GLY A 90 -7.06 9.57 16.31
C GLY A 90 -6.73 8.65 15.14
N LEU A 91 -5.92 9.15 14.19
CA LEU A 91 -5.40 8.37 13.04
C LEU A 91 -4.73 7.06 13.49
N MET A 92 -4.05 7.09 14.64
CA MET A 92 -3.33 5.94 15.19
C MET A 92 -4.27 4.81 15.64
N SER A 93 -5.43 5.15 16.23
CA SER A 93 -6.46 4.16 16.55
C SER A 93 -7.07 3.61 15.26
N SER A 94 -7.46 4.47 14.31
CA SER A 94 -8.08 4.01 13.06
C SER A 94 -7.17 3.12 12.21
N ALA A 95 -5.86 3.41 12.17
CA ALA A 95 -4.90 2.68 11.34
C ALA A 95 -4.36 1.38 11.98
N PHE A 96 -4.26 1.33 13.33
CA PHE A 96 -3.57 0.26 14.06
C PHE A 96 -4.43 -0.48 15.10
N ASN A 97 -5.58 0.06 15.49
CA ASN A 97 -6.55 -0.65 16.36
C ASN A 97 -7.45 -1.54 15.50
N VAL A 98 -6.94 -2.72 15.17
CA VAL A 98 -7.65 -3.72 14.36
C VAL A 98 -8.18 -4.86 15.22
N LYS A 99 -9.23 -5.54 14.73
CA LYS A 99 -9.77 -6.76 15.35
C LYS A 99 -8.71 -7.86 15.38
N ILE A 100 -8.88 -8.84 16.29
CA ILE A 100 -7.91 -9.92 16.49
C ILE A 100 -7.58 -10.70 15.20
N GLY A 101 -8.56 -10.94 14.32
CA GLY A 101 -8.32 -11.62 13.04
C GLY A 101 -7.40 -10.83 12.10
N TRP A 102 -7.53 -9.50 12.08
CA TRP A 102 -6.65 -8.62 11.31
C TRP A 102 -5.26 -8.53 11.93
N LEU A 103 -5.15 -8.60 13.26
CA LEU A 103 -3.86 -8.66 13.93
C LEU A 103 -3.12 -9.94 13.56
N VAL A 104 -3.78 -11.11 13.62
CA VAL A 104 -3.18 -12.40 13.23
C VAL A 104 -2.68 -12.34 11.79
N LEU A 105 -3.47 -11.79 10.86
CA LEU A 105 -3.05 -11.62 9.48
C LEU A 105 -1.80 -10.72 9.36
N ARG A 106 -1.72 -9.62 10.11
CA ARG A 106 -0.51 -8.75 10.09
C ARG A 106 0.71 -9.46 10.66
N VAL A 107 0.56 -10.26 11.72
CA VAL A 107 1.66 -11.05 12.28
C VAL A 107 2.15 -12.09 11.28
N LEU A 108 1.22 -12.82 10.63
CA LEU A 108 1.54 -13.74 9.56
C LEU A 108 2.24 -13.03 8.39
N ALA A 109 1.78 -11.84 8.00
CA ALA A 109 2.40 -11.06 6.93
C ALA A 109 3.85 -10.66 7.28
N VAL A 110 4.13 -10.26 8.52
CA VAL A 110 5.51 -9.99 8.98
C VAL A 110 6.33 -11.27 8.88
N PHE A 111 5.82 -12.39 9.41
CA PHE A 111 6.51 -13.67 9.38
C PHE A 111 6.88 -14.12 7.96
N PHE A 112 5.90 -14.15 7.05
CA PHE A 112 6.13 -14.50 5.65
C PHE A 112 7.05 -13.52 4.92
N SER A 113 6.96 -12.22 5.20
CA SER A 113 7.85 -11.22 4.60
C SER A 113 9.31 -11.47 4.97
N TRP A 114 9.59 -11.82 6.22
CA TRP A 114 10.94 -12.21 6.66
C TRP A 114 11.42 -13.52 6.03
N LEU A 115 10.54 -14.52 5.88
CA LEU A 115 10.87 -15.75 5.16
C LEU A 115 11.27 -15.46 3.71
N THR A 116 10.49 -14.66 2.98
CA THR A 116 10.80 -14.25 1.61
C THR A 116 12.12 -13.45 1.54
N PHE A 117 12.37 -12.56 2.50
CA PHE A 117 13.60 -11.76 2.51
C PHE A 117 14.86 -12.59 2.76
N LEU A 118 14.78 -13.56 3.68
CA LEU A 118 15.87 -14.48 3.97
C LEU A 118 16.00 -15.59 2.91
N ASN A 119 15.14 -15.58 1.88
CA ASN A 119 14.99 -16.65 0.89
C ASN A 119 14.78 -18.03 1.56
N ILE A 120 14.19 -18.06 2.76
CA ILE A 120 13.83 -19.29 3.46
C ILE A 120 12.43 -19.69 2.99
N GLY A 121 12.39 -20.34 1.83
CA GLY A 121 11.22 -20.99 1.28
C GLY A 121 11.67 -22.25 0.55
N PRO A 122 10.80 -23.24 0.34
CA PRO A 122 11.12 -24.30 -0.59
C PRO A 122 11.41 -23.62 -1.93
N GLU A 123 12.61 -23.86 -2.49
CA GLU A 123 12.89 -23.61 -3.90
C GLU A 123 11.95 -24.51 -4.71
N MET A 124 10.67 -24.15 -4.77
CA MET A 124 9.74 -24.70 -5.73
C MET A 124 10.13 -24.06 -7.06
N ILE A 125 11.06 -24.75 -7.72
CA ILE A 125 11.48 -24.57 -9.10
C ILE A 125 10.26 -24.44 -10.01
#